data_AF-A0A3D4FLY2-F1
#
_entry.id   AF-A0A3D4FLY2-F1
#
_cell.length_a   1.000
_cell.length_b   1.000
_cell.length_c   1.000
_cell.angle_alpha   90.00
_cell.angle_beta   90.00
_cell.angle_gamma   90.00
#
_symmetry.space_group_name_H-M   'P 1'
#
loop_
_entity.id
_entity.type
_entity.pdbx_description
1 polymer ?
#
loop_
_entity_poly.entity_id
_entity_poly.type
_entity_poly.pdbx_seq_one_letter_code
_entity_poly.pdbx_strand_id
1 'polypeptide(L)'
;DPNHKSNLYINDKLIYEMENNEEQIQDAVISKDYSKIVFKTFSLNLETGEVKDCIYSADFNKDYKISNIEKTELPPTVFGNLKLDEENNLYVVNHETAYKVQGTFFTETEYEEEDLEKPTEEKLTKFKQILAKTFPKEFITDYLQLDELQIYNIQWF
;
A
#
# COMPACT_ATOMS: atom_id res chain seq x y z
N ASP A 1 15.22 -16.46 4.08
CA ASP A 1 15.42 -17.44 2.99
C ASP A 1 15.77 -16.63 1.75
N PRO A 2 16.97 -16.76 1.17
CA PRO A 2 17.47 -15.86 0.11
C PRO A 2 16.62 -15.81 -1.18
N ASN A 3 15.57 -16.63 -1.28
CA ASN A 3 14.67 -16.71 -2.43
C ASN A 3 13.25 -16.17 -2.17
N HIS A 4 12.95 -15.58 -1.02
CA HIS A 4 11.63 -14.97 -0.79
C HIS A 4 11.61 -13.54 -1.32
N LYS A 5 10.95 -13.34 -2.46
CA LYS A 5 10.61 -12.02 -2.99
C LYS A 5 9.31 -11.53 -2.36
N SER A 6 9.19 -10.22 -2.17
CA SER A 6 7.91 -9.61 -1.84
C SER A 6 6.99 -9.59 -3.06
N ASN A 7 5.72 -9.89 -2.82
CA ASN A 7 4.72 -10.07 -3.86
C ASN A 7 3.47 -9.25 -3.52
N LEU A 8 2.79 -8.74 -4.54
CA LEU A 8 1.46 -8.13 -4.40
C LEU A 8 0.39 -9.12 -4.87
N TYR A 9 -0.66 -9.23 -4.08
CA TYR A 9 -1.84 -10.03 -4.40
C TYR A 9 -3.10 -9.19 -4.30
N ILE A 10 -4.05 -9.42 -5.21
CA ILE A 10 -5.44 -8.93 -5.10
C ILE A 10 -6.36 -10.12 -5.32
N ASN A 11 -7.26 -10.39 -4.38
CA ASN A 11 -8.20 -11.52 -4.44
C ASN A 11 -7.49 -12.84 -4.78
N ASP A 12 -6.42 -13.15 -4.05
CA ASP A 12 -5.57 -14.36 -4.21
C ASP A 12 -4.82 -14.48 -5.54
N LYS A 13 -4.94 -13.49 -6.43
CA LYS A 13 -4.20 -13.43 -7.69
C LYS A 13 -2.92 -12.64 -7.48
N LEU A 14 -1.78 -13.26 -7.78
CA LEU A 14 -0.50 -12.56 -7.89
C LEU A 14 -0.60 -11.50 -9.00
N ILE A 15 -0.38 -10.24 -8.66
CA ILE A 15 -0.39 -9.12 -9.63
C ILE A 15 1.02 -8.59 -9.89
N TYR A 16 1.95 -8.80 -8.96
CA TYR A 16 3.32 -8.33 -9.07
C TYR A 16 4.26 -9.15 -8.17
N GLU A 17 5.45 -9.44 -8.68
CA GLU A 17 6.56 -10.03 -7.93
C GLU A 17 7.73 -9.04 -7.99
N MET A 18 8.29 -8.68 -6.83
CA MET A 18 9.43 -7.77 -6.76
C MET A 18 10.64 -8.38 -7.46
N GLU A 19 11.31 -7.58 -8.30
CA GLU A 19 12.55 -8.01 -8.95
C GLU A 19 13.70 -8.11 -7.94
N ASN A 20 13.80 -7.12 -7.05
CA ASN A 20 14.80 -7.05 -5.99
C ASN A 20 14.32 -7.80 -4.73
N ASN A 21 15.03 -8.85 -4.32
CA ASN A 21 14.72 -9.67 -3.14
C ASN A 21 15.08 -8.98 -1.82
N GLU A 22 15.84 -7.88 -1.86
CA GLU A 22 16.16 -7.07 -0.67
C GLU A 22 15.06 -6.03 -0.38
N GLU A 23 14.17 -5.75 -1.33
CA GLU A 23 13.09 -4.80 -1.15
C GLU A 23 11.81 -5.49 -0.65
N GLN A 24 11.27 -4.93 0.44
CA GLN A 24 10.04 -5.36 1.05
C GLN A 24 8.95 -4.32 0.86
N ILE A 25 7.74 -4.76 0.53
CA ILE A 25 6.57 -3.90 0.34
C ILE A 25 6.01 -3.52 1.71
N GLN A 26 5.82 -2.21 1.94
CA GLN A 26 5.26 -1.65 3.18
C GLN A 26 3.78 -1.30 3.03
N ASP A 27 3.41 -0.69 1.90
CA ASP A 27 2.11 -0.07 1.70
C ASP A 27 1.75 -0.10 0.21
N ALA A 28 0.46 -0.15 -0.12
CA ALA A 28 -0.05 -0.11 -1.48
C ALA A 28 -1.43 0.54 -1.54
N VAL A 29 -1.64 1.39 -2.55
CA VAL A 29 -2.90 2.08 -2.83
C VAL A 29 -3.27 1.93 -4.29
N ILE A 30 -4.56 1.71 -4.55
CA ILE A 30 -5.15 1.64 -5.89
C ILE A 30 -6.08 2.83 -6.06
N SER A 31 -6.07 3.47 -7.22
CA SER A 31 -6.98 4.57 -7.51
C SER A 31 -8.45 4.13 -7.51
N LYS A 32 -9.37 5.05 -7.18
CA LYS A 32 -10.82 4.80 -7.16
C LYS A 32 -11.35 4.26 -8.51
N ASP A 33 -10.76 4.71 -9.61
CA ASP A 33 -11.12 4.32 -10.99
C ASP A 33 -10.43 3.04 -11.49
N TYR A 34 -9.56 2.41 -10.66
CA TYR A 34 -8.76 1.24 -11.00
C TYR A 34 -7.77 1.44 -12.16
N SER A 35 -7.40 2.68 -12.47
CA SER A 35 -6.42 2.99 -13.53
C SER A 35 -4.96 3.00 -13.05
N LYS A 36 -4.73 3.09 -11.74
CA LYS A 36 -3.39 3.26 -11.16
C LYS A 36 -3.22 2.43 -9.89
N ILE A 37 -2.01 1.91 -9.70
CA ILE A 37 -1.55 1.32 -8.44
C ILE A 37 -0.22 1.97 -8.05
N VAL A 38 -0.09 2.27 -6.77
CA VAL A 38 1.15 2.79 -6.19
C VAL A 38 1.49 1.95 -4.98
N PHE A 39 2.74 1.55 -4.84
CA PHE A 39 3.20 0.82 -3.66
C PHE A 39 4.56 1.32 -3.18
N LYS A 40 4.74 1.32 -1.86
CA LYS A 40 5.95 1.75 -1.19
C LYS A 40 6.73 0.52 -0.74
N THR A 41 8.04 0.58 -0.89
CA THR A 41 8.96 -0.46 -0.44
C THR A 41 10.09 0.13 0.40
N PHE A 42 10.73 -0.71 1.20
CA PHE A 42 12.00 -0.41 1.83
C PHE A 42 13.01 -1.52 1.60
N SER A 43 14.28 -1.16 1.66
CA SER A 43 15.41 -2.09 1.76
C SER A 43 16.33 -1.63 2.88
N LEU A 44 16.95 -2.57 3.58
CA LEU A 44 17.89 -2.30 4.67
C LEU A 44 19.26 -2.85 4.27
N ASN A 45 20.25 -1.96 4.19
CA ASN A 45 21.64 -2.38 4.10
C ASN A 45 22.10 -2.82 5.50
N LEU A 46 22.35 -4.11 5.68
CA LEU A 46 22.76 -4.68 6.97
C LEU A 46 24.20 -4.28 7.37
N GLU A 47 25.04 -3.89 6.42
CA GLU A 47 26.43 -3.48 6.69
C GLU A 47 26.49 -2.02 7.16
N THR A 48 25.72 -1.13 6.53
CA THR A 48 25.73 0.30 6.84
C THR A 48 24.62 0.72 7.81
N GLY A 49 23.57 -0.10 7.95
CA GLY A 49 22.34 0.25 8.67
C GLY A 49 21.44 1.22 7.91
N GLU A 50 21.76 1.56 6.65
CA GLU A 50 20.99 2.51 5.86
C GLU A 50 19.69 1.89 5.36
N VAL A 51 18.60 2.63 5.53
CA VAL A 51 17.28 2.29 4.98
C VAL A 51 17.05 3.11 3.72
N LYS A 52 16.61 2.43 2.66
CA LYS A 52 16.24 3.06 1.40
C LYS A 52 14.77 2.79 1.12
N ASP A 53 13.98 3.85 1.09
CA ASP A 53 12.56 3.81 0.73
C ASP A 53 12.36 4.17 -0.75
N CYS A 54 11.44 3.46 -1.41
CA CYS A 54 11.06 3.70 -2.79
C CYS A 54 9.54 3.66 -2.96
N ILE A 55 9.03 4.48 -3.87
CA ILE A 55 7.66 4.44 -4.37
C ILE A 55 7.70 3.89 -5.78
N TYR A 56 6.85 2.91 -6.04
CA TYR A 56 6.55 2.39 -7.36
C TYR A 56 5.19 2.90 -7.78
N SER A 57 5.10 3.56 -8.94
CA SER A 57 3.84 3.98 -9.57
C SER A 57 3.65 3.21 -10.86
N ALA A 58 2.46 2.71 -11.11
CA ALA A 58 2.19 1.92 -12.30
C ALA A 58 0.75 2.05 -12.77
N ASP A 59 0.55 1.82 -14.07
CA ASP A 59 -0.78 1.67 -14.65
C ASP A 59 -1.41 0.38 -14.14
N PHE A 60 -2.70 0.44 -13.82
CA PHE A 60 -3.49 -0.68 -13.36
C PHE A 60 -4.76 -0.81 -14.20
N ASN A 61 -5.33 -2.02 -14.22
CA ASN A 61 -6.62 -2.23 -14.86
C ASN A 61 -7.46 -3.27 -14.11
N LYS A 62 -8.73 -3.37 -14.52
CA LYS A 62 -9.72 -4.27 -13.92
C LYS A 62 -9.39 -5.76 -14.04
N ASP A 63 -8.47 -6.14 -14.93
CA ASP A 63 -7.96 -7.52 -15.06
C ASP A 63 -6.81 -7.82 -14.09
N TYR A 64 -6.50 -6.88 -13.19
CA TYR A 64 -5.39 -6.93 -12.24
C TYR A 64 -4.02 -7.03 -12.92
N LYS A 65 -3.84 -6.35 -14.04
CA LYS A 65 -2.54 -6.24 -14.72
C LYS A 65 -1.88 -4.93 -14.36
N ILE A 66 -0.57 -5.00 -14.10
CA ILE A 66 0.29 -3.84 -13.87
C ILE A 66 1.17 -3.62 -15.11
N SER A 67 1.34 -2.37 -15.52
CA SER A 67 2.27 -1.99 -16.59
C SER A 67 2.89 -0.61 -16.34
N ASN A 68 3.90 -0.23 -17.12
CA ASN A 68 4.54 1.10 -17.06
C ASN A 68 4.99 1.48 -15.65
N ILE A 69 5.74 0.58 -15.01
CA ILE A 69 6.20 0.74 -13.63
C ILE A 69 7.33 1.77 -13.59
N GLU A 70 7.12 2.83 -12.82
CA GLU A 70 8.10 3.86 -12.52
C GLU A 70 8.52 3.78 -11.05
N LYS A 71 9.82 3.94 -10.79
CA LYS A 71 10.39 3.90 -9.44
C LYS A 71 10.94 5.28 -9.07
N THR A 72 10.52 5.80 -7.93
CA THR A 72 11.04 7.03 -7.33
C THR A 72 11.61 6.72 -5.94
N GLU A 73 12.83 7.17 -5.66
CA GLU A 73 13.41 7.09 -4.33
C GLU A 73 12.82 8.17 -3.41
N LEU A 74 12.45 7.80 -2.19
CA LEU A 74 11.95 8.76 -1.21
C LEU A 74 13.12 9.44 -0.50
N PRO A 75 13.09 10.78 -0.38
CA PRO A 75 14.01 11.48 0.49
C PRO A 75 13.86 10.97 1.95
N PRO A 76 14.95 10.84 2.72
CA PRO A 76 14.89 10.40 4.11
C PRO A 76 14.03 11.26 5.04
N THR A 77 13.74 12.51 4.62
CA THR A 77 12.89 13.44 5.36
C THR A 77 11.40 13.29 5.04
N VAL A 78 11.04 12.50 4.03
CA VAL A 78 9.66 12.28 3.60
C VAL A 78 9.23 10.88 4.04
N PHE A 79 8.32 10.83 5.01
CA PHE A 79 7.74 9.60 5.52
C PHE A 79 6.24 9.77 5.72
N GLY A 80 5.50 8.67 5.67
CA GLY A 80 4.05 8.64 5.73
C GLY A 80 3.46 7.47 4.95
N ASN A 81 2.13 7.43 4.92
CA ASN A 81 1.33 6.47 4.14
C ASN A 81 1.04 7.02 2.75
N LEU A 82 0.83 6.14 1.78
CA LEU A 82 0.44 6.52 0.42
C LEU A 82 -1.05 6.86 0.35
N LYS A 83 -1.36 7.94 -0.35
CA LYS A 83 -2.74 8.33 -0.66
C LYS A 83 -2.86 8.77 -2.12
N LEU A 84 -3.98 8.44 -2.74
CA LEU A 84 -4.38 8.94 -4.05
C LEU A 84 -5.66 9.75 -3.88
N ASP A 85 -5.68 10.98 -4.41
CA ASP A 85 -6.92 11.76 -4.49
C ASP A 85 -7.80 11.30 -5.66
N GLU A 86 -8.96 11.92 -5.84
CA GLU A 86 -9.91 11.57 -6.89
C GLU A 86 -9.37 11.82 -8.32
N GLU A 87 -8.36 12.67 -8.45
CA GLU A 87 -7.67 12.97 -9.70
C GLU A 87 -6.42 12.09 -9.90
N ASN A 88 -6.21 11.09 -9.04
CA ASN A 88 -5.05 10.17 -9.03
C ASN A 88 -3.70 10.86 -8.78
N ASN A 89 -3.71 12.05 -8.16
CA ASN A 89 -2.48 12.66 -7.65
C ASN A 89 -2.00 11.86 -6.43
N LEU A 90 -0.70 11.59 -6.40
CA LEU A 90 -0.07 10.83 -5.32
C LEU A 90 0.39 11.77 -4.20
N TYR A 91 0.10 11.38 -2.97
CA TYR A 91 0.58 12.03 -1.76
C TYR A 91 1.23 11.03 -0.82
N VAL A 92 2.24 11.49 -0.08
CA VAL A 92 2.76 10.83 1.12
C VAL A 92 2.27 11.65 2.31
N VAL A 93 1.47 11.05 3.17
CA VAL A 93 0.79 11.75 4.28
C VAL A 93 1.24 11.17 5.61
N ASN A 94 1.70 12.02 6.51
CA ASN A 94 1.91 11.70 7.91
C ASN A 94 1.00 12.56 8.80
N HIS A 95 1.14 12.45 10.12
CA HIS A 95 0.27 13.16 11.07
C HIS A 95 0.41 14.69 11.04
N GLU A 96 1.53 15.21 10.55
CA GLU A 96 1.87 16.64 10.64
C GLU A 96 1.89 17.32 9.27
N THR A 97 2.09 16.55 8.20
CA THR A 97 2.41 17.08 6.87
C THR A 97 1.99 16.12 5.77
N ALA A 98 1.63 16.67 4.61
CA ALA A 98 1.47 15.92 3.38
C ALA A 98 2.44 16.41 2.30
N TYR A 99 2.91 15.49 1.48
CA TYR A 99 3.78 15.78 0.35
C TYR A 99 3.12 15.31 -0.94
N LYS A 100 2.85 16.23 -1.87
CA LYS A 100 2.45 15.88 -3.24
C LYS A 100 3.67 15.38 -4.00
N VAL A 101 3.53 14.21 -4.62
CA VAL A 101 4.60 13.53 -5.37
C VAL A 101 4.43 13.78 -6.86
N GLN A 102 5.46 14.35 -7.50
CA GLN A 102 5.50 14.63 -8.94
C GLN A 102 6.83 14.19 -9.52
N GLY A 103 6.90 12.95 -10.01
CA GLY A 103 8.15 12.33 -10.45
C GLY A 103 9.11 12.19 -9.27
N THR A 104 10.23 12.91 -9.30
CA THR A 104 11.22 12.97 -8.21
C THR A 104 11.04 14.17 -7.27
N PHE A 105 10.02 14.99 -7.49
CA PHE A 105 9.74 16.17 -6.66
C PHE A 105 8.70 15.86 -5.59
N PHE A 106 8.97 16.32 -4.37
CA PHE A 106 8.11 16.18 -3.21
C PHE A 106 7.82 17.58 -2.67
N THR A 107 6.58 18.03 -2.82
CA THR A 107 6.16 19.38 -2.43
C THR A 107 5.25 19.28 -1.22
N GLU A 108 5.66 19.89 -0.12
CA GLU A 108 4.84 20.03 1.07
C GLU A 108 3.53 20.78 0.74
N THR A 109 2.41 20.23 1.19
CA THR A 109 1.07 20.70 0.89
C THR A 109 0.12 20.35 2.03
N GLU A 110 -1.04 21.00 2.04
CA GLU A 110 -2.19 20.52 2.80
C GLU A 110 -2.81 19.33 2.06
N TYR A 111 -3.23 18.31 2.81
CA TYR A 111 -4.03 17.20 2.33
C TYR A 111 -5.23 17.06 3.24
N GLU A 112 -6.42 17.32 2.70
CA GLU A 112 -7.66 17.06 3.41
C GLU A 112 -7.95 15.56 3.28
N GLU A 113 -7.80 14.83 4.38
CA GLU A 113 -8.19 13.43 4.42
C GLU A 113 -9.72 13.36 4.32
N GLU A 114 -10.24 12.65 3.30
CA GLU A 114 -11.65 12.29 3.28
C GLU A 114 -11.95 11.50 4.56
N ASP A 115 -12.91 11.97 5.36
CA ASP A 115 -13.41 11.23 6.54
C ASP A 115 -14.00 9.89 6.06
N LEU A 116 -13.17 8.86 6.05
CA LEU A 116 -13.58 7.53 5.63
C LEU A 116 -14.47 6.95 6.72
N GLU A 117 -15.73 6.67 6.35
CA GLU A 117 -16.71 6.10 7.26
C GLU A 117 -16.17 4.78 7.83
N LYS A 118 -16.04 4.71 9.16
CA LYS A 118 -15.55 3.50 9.83
C LYS A 118 -16.47 2.32 9.46
N PRO A 119 -15.90 1.15 9.09
CA PRO A 119 -16.72 0.00 8.73
C PRO A 119 -17.59 -0.43 9.93
N THR A 120 -18.85 -0.75 9.65
CA THR A 120 -19.77 -1.26 10.67
C THR A 120 -19.31 -2.63 11.20
N GLU A 121 -19.71 -3.00 12.42
CA GLU A 121 -19.38 -4.31 13.03
C GLU A 121 -19.76 -5.50 12.14
N GLU A 122 -20.87 -5.38 11.39
CA GLU A 122 -21.33 -6.41 10.45
C GLU A 122 -20.36 -6.59 9.27
N LYS A 123 -19.91 -5.49 8.66
CA LYS A 123 -18.92 -5.52 7.56
C LYS A 123 -17.59 -6.11 8.04
N LEU A 124 -17.17 -5.76 9.25
CA LEU A 124 -15.94 -6.27 9.86
C LEU A 124 -16.02 -7.77 10.14
N THR A 125 -17.15 -8.24 10.69
CA THR A 125 -17.37 -9.67 10.95
C THR A 125 -17.31 -10.47 9.65
N LYS A 126 -17.96 -9.99 8.59
CA LYS A 126 -17.93 -10.64 7.27
C LYS A 126 -16.52 -10.68 6.68
N PHE A 127 -15.75 -9.59 6.81
CA PHE A 127 -14.37 -9.54 6.36
C PHE A 127 -13.46 -10.55 7.08
N LYS A 128 -13.53 -10.62 8.41
CA LYS A 128 -12.78 -11.61 9.21
C LYS A 128 -13.10 -13.05 8.80
N GLN A 129 -14.37 -13.35 8.51
CA GLN A 129 -14.78 -14.68 8.03
C GLN A 129 -14.20 -15.04 6.67
N ILE A 130 -14.05 -14.08 5.76
CA ILE A 130 -13.44 -14.31 4.44
C ILE A 130 -11.95 -14.57 4.59
N LEU A 131 -11.25 -13.76 5.38
CA LEU A 131 -9.83 -13.96 5.63
C LEU A 131 -9.56 -15.35 6.24
N ALA A 132 -10.34 -15.74 7.26
CA ALA A 132 -10.18 -17.04 7.91
C ALA A 132 -10.42 -18.23 6.97
N LYS A 133 -11.30 -18.07 5.97
CA LYS A 133 -11.54 -19.09 4.94
C LYS A 133 -10.42 -19.15 3.91
N THR A 134 -9.86 -17.99 3.57
CA THR A 134 -8.88 -17.83 2.48
C THR A 134 -7.47 -18.23 2.94
N PHE A 135 -7.13 -17.91 4.19
CA PHE A 135 -5.83 -18.21 4.81
C PHE A 135 -5.99 -19.17 6.00
N PRO A 136 -6.48 -20.41 5.79
CA PRO A 136 -6.85 -21.33 6.88
C PRO A 136 -5.65 -21.84 7.70
N LYS A 137 -4.43 -21.62 7.23
CA LYS A 137 -3.18 -21.99 7.90
C LYS A 137 -2.52 -20.81 8.62
N GLU A 138 -2.98 -19.59 8.40
CA GLU A 138 -2.50 -18.41 9.09
C GLU A 138 -3.31 -18.19 10.35
N PHE A 139 -2.64 -17.86 11.46
CA PHE A 139 -3.33 -17.62 12.72
C PHE A 139 -3.94 -16.21 12.68
N ILE A 140 -5.14 -16.11 12.12
CA ILE A 140 -5.95 -14.89 12.21
C ILE A 140 -6.53 -14.88 13.63
N THR A 141 -5.71 -14.49 14.61
CA THR A 141 -6.14 -14.36 16.00
C THR A 141 -7.29 -13.36 16.08
N ASP A 142 -8.26 -13.60 16.95
CA ASP A 142 -9.24 -12.59 17.39
C ASP A 142 -8.59 -11.30 17.95
N TYR A 143 -7.27 -11.34 18.21
CA TYR A 143 -6.41 -10.25 18.63
C TYR A 143 -5.91 -9.30 17.54
N LEU A 144 -6.25 -9.48 16.25
CA LEU A 144 -6.03 -8.37 15.30
C LEU A 144 -6.89 -7.20 15.77
N GLN A 145 -6.26 -6.28 16.50
CA GLN A 145 -6.89 -5.06 16.94
C GLN A 145 -7.25 -4.30 15.68
N LEU A 146 -8.49 -3.84 15.61
CA LEU A 146 -9.01 -3.06 14.48
C LEU A 146 -8.13 -1.83 14.18
N ASP A 147 -7.40 -1.35 15.19
CA ASP A 147 -6.49 -0.22 15.08
C ASP A 147 -5.17 -0.57 14.37
N GLU A 148 -4.78 -1.84 14.30
CA GLU A 148 -3.61 -2.32 13.53
C GLU A 148 -3.98 -2.64 12.07
N LEU A 149 -5.25 -2.95 11.82
CA LEU A 149 -5.80 -3.12 10.49
C LEU A 149 -6.25 -1.76 9.96
N GLN A 150 -5.41 -1.10 9.15
CA GLN A 150 -5.76 0.13 8.43
C GLN A 150 -6.81 -0.11 7.31
N ILE A 151 -7.93 -0.76 7.65
CA ILE A 151 -9.04 -1.05 6.74
C ILE A 151 -9.99 0.13 6.76
N TYR A 152 -9.86 0.99 5.77
CA TYR A 152 -10.80 2.05 5.50
C TYR A 152 -11.58 1.69 4.22
N ASN A 153 -12.92 1.73 4.30
CA ASN A 153 -13.85 1.33 3.23
C ASN A 153 -13.75 -0.13 2.75
N ILE A 154 -14.61 -1.01 3.26
CA ILE A 154 -14.89 -2.31 2.63
C ILE A 154 -15.99 -2.12 1.58
N GLN A 155 -15.63 -2.21 0.29
CA GLN A 155 -16.57 -2.29 -0.82
C GLN A 155 -16.85 -3.75 -1.17
N TRP A 156 -18.13 -4.10 -1.27
CA TRP A 156 -18.58 -5.43 -1.69
C TRP A 156 -19.15 -5.32 -3.10
N PHE A 157 -18.71 -6.19 -4.02
CA PHE A 157 -19.31 -6.38 -5.33
C PHE A 157 -20.37 -7.48 -5.29
#